data_AF-A0A1G5RQZ1-F1
#
_entry.id   AF-A0A1G5RQZ1-F1
#
_cell.length_a   1.000
_cell.length_b   1.000
_cell.length_c   1.000
_cell.angle_alpha   90.00
_cell.angle_beta   90.00
_cell.angle_gamma   90.00
#
_symmetry.space_group_name_H-M   'P 1'
#
loop_
_entity.id
_entity.type
_entity.pdbx_description
1 polymer ?
#
loop_
_entity_poly.entity_id
_entity_poly.type
_entity_poly.pdbx_seq_one_letter_code
_entity_poly.pdbx_strand_id
1 'polypeptide(L)'
;MEEVKERFLDFRDWVVDRFYDIKDFLADNPNVKRWLVEGCIAIAVGILAGVITFNVLNHEKKSLAVSEENAAHPAQEQSADGSEDISAGASMDETDYGDVVIEVVDPGVYVGDIANWSEEEIAAAVSERSHYLDETTYWPAVESYWQTRGVSGNARFCTYLFDTTSKVYSASDFEGVPKDVIHIIKNEMYARHGYSFRDSNLMNYFMGQVWYSPSIMPADFSEKTFTETEVKNLDLLNSIDQ
;
A
#
# COMPACT_ATOMS: atom_id res chain seq x y z
N MET A 1 -5.79 -25.14 -22.01
CA MET A 1 -6.85 -24.28 -21.45
C MET A 1 -8.04 -25.09 -20.93
N GLU A 2 -8.47 -26.15 -21.61
CA GLU A 2 -9.47 -27.11 -21.10
C GLU A 2 -9.13 -27.70 -19.72
N GLU A 3 -7.90 -28.21 -19.50
CA GLU A 3 -7.52 -28.87 -18.24
C GLU A 3 -7.59 -27.95 -17.00
N VAL A 4 -7.29 -26.67 -17.15
CA VAL A 4 -7.36 -25.69 -16.05
C VAL A 4 -8.82 -25.40 -15.69
N LYS A 5 -9.71 -25.34 -16.69
CA LYS A 5 -11.15 -25.16 -16.48
C LYS A 5 -11.76 -26.37 -15.79
N GLU A 6 -11.37 -27.59 -16.18
CA GLU A 6 -11.86 -28.82 -15.53
C GLU A 6 -11.42 -28.88 -14.06
N ARG A 7 -10.16 -28.58 -13.76
CA ARG A 7 -9.68 -28.52 -12.36
C ARG A 7 -10.40 -27.47 -11.51
N PHE A 8 -10.75 -26.34 -12.10
CA PHE A 8 -11.52 -25.30 -11.41
C PHE A 8 -12.97 -25.74 -11.15
N LEU A 9 -13.59 -26.42 -12.11
CA LEU A 9 -14.95 -26.96 -11.97
C LEU A 9 -14.98 -28.07 -10.91
N ASP A 10 -14.00 -28.99 -10.91
CA ASP A 10 -13.88 -30.03 -9.89
C ASP A 10 -13.68 -29.44 -8.49
N PHE A 11 -12.86 -28.39 -8.37
CA PHE A 11 -12.67 -27.70 -7.10
C PHE A 11 -13.95 -27.02 -6.63
N ARG A 12 -14.65 -26.32 -7.52
CA ARG A 12 -15.93 -25.67 -7.20
C ARG A 12 -16.96 -26.70 -6.75
N ASP A 13 -17.07 -27.81 -7.45
CA ASP A 13 -18.06 -28.85 -7.13
C ASP A 13 -17.72 -29.54 -5.80
N TRP A 14 -16.42 -29.81 -5.54
CA TRP A 14 -15.96 -30.28 -4.22
C TRP A 14 -16.30 -29.30 -3.08
N VAL A 15 -16.11 -27.99 -3.30
CA VAL A 15 -16.46 -26.96 -2.32
C VAL A 15 -17.96 -26.96 -2.06
N VAL A 16 -18.78 -27.02 -3.11
CA VAL A 16 -20.24 -27.03 -3.02
C VAL A 16 -20.75 -28.27 -2.27
N ASP A 17 -20.21 -29.45 -2.57
CA ASP A 17 -20.57 -30.69 -1.87
C ASP A 17 -20.19 -30.60 -0.39
N ARG A 18 -19.01 -30.08 -0.08
CA ARG A 18 -18.58 -29.86 1.31
C ARG A 18 -19.51 -28.92 2.07
N PHE A 19 -20.06 -27.90 1.40
CA PHE A 19 -21.06 -27.02 1.99
C PHE A 19 -22.37 -27.74 2.30
N TYR A 20 -22.84 -28.61 1.41
CA TYR A 20 -24.02 -29.42 1.66
C TYR A 20 -23.81 -30.41 2.81
N ASP A 21 -22.67 -31.08 2.88
CA ASP A 21 -22.31 -31.97 3.99
C ASP A 21 -22.34 -31.25 5.35
N ILE A 22 -21.79 -30.03 5.41
CA ILE A 22 -21.79 -29.21 6.63
C ILE A 22 -23.21 -28.79 7.00
N LYS A 23 -24.01 -28.39 6.01
CA LYS A 23 -25.40 -27.98 6.23
C LYS A 23 -26.23 -29.14 6.77
N ASP A 24 -26.09 -30.33 6.20
CA ASP A 24 -26.82 -31.52 6.62
C ASP A 24 -26.36 -31.98 8.00
N PHE A 25 -25.05 -31.98 8.27
CA PHE A 25 -24.51 -32.25 9.60
C PHE A 25 -25.06 -31.29 10.68
N LEU A 26 -25.18 -30.00 10.36
CA LEU A 26 -25.74 -28.99 11.27
C LEU A 26 -27.26 -29.10 11.42
N ALA A 27 -27.97 -29.65 10.42
CA ALA A 27 -29.39 -29.96 10.51
C ALA A 27 -29.65 -31.16 11.42
N ASP A 28 -28.80 -32.19 11.33
CA ASP A 28 -28.88 -33.41 12.14
C ASP A 28 -28.44 -33.20 13.59
N ASN A 29 -27.61 -32.18 13.86
CA ASN A 29 -27.07 -31.89 15.19
C ASN A 29 -27.49 -30.51 15.71
N PRO A 30 -28.73 -30.34 16.20
CA PRO A 30 -29.26 -29.03 16.63
C PRO A 30 -28.49 -28.42 17.81
N ASN A 31 -27.93 -29.26 18.68
CA ASN A 31 -27.11 -28.80 19.81
C ASN A 31 -25.76 -28.20 19.34
N VAL A 32 -25.15 -28.78 18.29
CA VAL A 32 -23.90 -28.27 17.71
C VAL A 32 -24.14 -26.93 17.02
N LYS A 33 -25.23 -26.80 16.27
CA LYS A 33 -25.66 -25.54 15.68
C LYS A 33 -25.84 -24.46 16.73
N ARG A 34 -26.47 -24.78 17.86
CA ARG A 34 -26.67 -23.87 18.98
C ARG A 34 -25.34 -23.43 19.62
N TRP A 35 -24.43 -24.37 19.88
CA TRP A 35 -23.10 -24.06 20.42
C TRP A 35 -22.25 -23.21 19.48
N LEU A 36 -22.34 -23.44 18.17
CA LEU A 36 -21.68 -22.62 17.17
C LEU A 36 -22.18 -21.18 17.20
N VAL A 37 -23.50 -20.98 17.21
CA VAL A 37 -24.11 -19.65 17.27
C VAL A 37 -23.75 -18.94 18.58
N GLU A 38 -23.87 -19.62 19.73
CA GLU A 38 -23.51 -19.07 21.04
C GLU A 38 -22.01 -18.72 21.11
N GLY A 39 -21.13 -19.56 20.53
CA GLY A 39 -19.69 -19.31 20.43
C GLY A 39 -19.37 -18.09 19.56
N CYS A 40 -19.99 -17.96 18.39
CA CYS A 40 -19.81 -16.78 17.53
C CYS A 40 -20.26 -15.48 18.22
N ILE A 41 -21.39 -15.52 18.95
CA ILE A 41 -21.88 -14.37 19.71
C ILE A 41 -20.90 -14.00 20.82
N ALA A 42 -20.37 -14.98 21.56
CA ALA A 42 -19.39 -14.74 22.63
C ALA A 42 -18.11 -14.08 22.10
N ILE A 43 -17.60 -14.53 20.95
CA ILE A 43 -16.42 -13.94 20.29
C ILE A 43 -16.72 -12.50 19.88
N ALA A 44 -17.86 -12.25 19.22
CA ALA A 44 -18.25 -10.91 18.78
C ALA A 44 -18.38 -9.91 19.95
N VAL A 45 -19.00 -10.33 21.06
CA VAL A 45 -19.11 -9.52 22.28
C VAL A 45 -17.74 -9.25 22.91
N GLY A 46 -16.84 -10.25 22.92
CA GLY A 46 -15.48 -10.09 23.41
C GLY A 46 -14.66 -9.08 22.60
N ILE A 47 -14.73 -9.16 21.26
CA ILE A 47 -14.05 -8.20 20.37
C ILE A 47 -14.59 -6.79 20.61
N LEU A 48 -15.92 -6.62 20.66
CA LEU A 48 -16.55 -5.33 20.88
C LEU A 48 -16.14 -4.70 22.22
N ALA A 49 -16.12 -5.49 23.31
CA ALA A 49 -15.66 -5.03 24.61
C ALA A 49 -14.18 -4.63 24.61
N GLY A 50 -13.34 -5.38 23.88
CA GLY A 50 -11.93 -5.07 23.68
C GLY A 50 -11.73 -3.73 22.97
N VAL A 51 -12.44 -3.50 21.85
CA VAL A 51 -12.37 -2.25 21.07
C VAL A 51 -12.81 -1.04 21.91
N ILE A 52 -13.90 -1.18 22.68
CA ILE A 52 -14.38 -0.11 23.57
C ILE A 52 -13.33 0.19 24.64
N THR A 53 -12.76 -0.83 25.28
CA THR A 53 -11.75 -0.66 26.34
C THR A 53 -10.47 -0.02 25.79
N PHE A 54 -10.03 -0.45 24.61
CA PHE A 54 -8.87 0.12 23.92
C PHE A 54 -9.07 1.60 23.56
N ASN A 55 -10.23 1.95 22.98
CA ASN A 55 -10.55 3.34 22.65
C ASN A 55 -10.68 4.23 23.88
N VAL A 56 -11.20 3.71 25.01
CA VAL A 56 -11.32 4.48 26.26
C VAL A 56 -9.95 4.71 26.93
N LEU A 57 -9.05 3.71 26.89
CA LEU A 57 -7.74 3.80 27.57
C LEU A 57 -6.68 4.58 26.77
N ASN A 58 -6.85 4.74 25.45
CA ASN A 58 -5.82 5.34 24.59
C ASN A 58 -5.97 6.87 24.38
N HIS A 59 -6.72 7.57 25.24
CA HIS A 59 -6.78 9.04 25.24
C HIS A 59 -5.76 9.66 26.22
N GLU A 60 -4.46 9.53 25.93
CA GLU A 60 -3.46 10.47 26.47
C GLU A 60 -3.16 11.55 25.42
N LYS A 61 -3.65 12.77 25.66
CA LYS A 61 -3.26 13.97 24.91
C LYS A 61 -1.78 14.26 25.16
N LYS A 62 -0.91 13.95 24.21
CA LYS A 62 0.44 14.56 24.15
C LYS A 62 0.36 15.90 23.40
N SER A 63 0.37 16.98 24.18
CA SER A 63 0.47 18.35 23.68
C SER A 63 1.89 18.65 23.17
N LEU A 64 1.92 19.31 22.02
CA LEU A 64 3.07 19.85 21.29
C LEU A 64 3.91 20.83 22.12
N ALA A 65 5.23 20.80 21.89
CA ALA A 65 6.12 21.94 22.09
C ALA A 65 6.93 22.13 20.80
N VAL A 66 6.59 23.19 20.06
CA VAL A 66 7.35 23.75 18.93
C VAL A 66 8.49 24.60 19.48
N SER A 67 9.67 24.51 18.86
CA SER A 67 10.67 25.57 18.91
C SER A 67 11.09 25.91 17.48
N GLU A 68 10.65 27.08 17.03
CA GLU A 68 11.17 27.79 15.86
C GLU A 68 12.62 28.22 16.14
N GLU A 69 13.55 27.96 15.24
CA GLU A 69 14.66 28.89 15.00
C GLU A 69 15.32 28.69 13.63
N ASN A 70 15.37 29.80 12.90
CA ASN A 70 16.35 30.21 11.89
C ASN A 70 16.03 30.07 10.39
N ALA A 71 15.90 31.28 9.82
CA ALA A 71 15.76 31.65 8.44
C ALA A 71 17.11 32.00 7.78
N ALA A 72 17.05 32.14 6.45
CA ALA A 72 17.91 32.89 5.53
C ALA A 72 19.13 32.20 4.86
N HIS A 73 18.90 31.78 3.59
CA HIS A 73 19.52 32.22 2.31
C HIS A 73 20.88 32.99 2.28
N PRO A 74 21.56 33.18 1.11
CA PRO A 74 21.75 32.38 -0.12
C PRO A 74 23.18 32.49 -0.76
N ALA A 75 23.38 31.97 -2.00
CA ALA A 75 24.28 32.42 -3.10
C ALA A 75 25.18 31.32 -3.72
N GLN A 76 24.93 30.97 -5.01
CA GLN A 76 25.77 31.20 -6.23
C GLN A 76 26.87 30.12 -6.45
N GLU A 77 27.27 29.66 -7.64
CA GLU A 77 26.97 29.90 -9.07
C GLU A 77 27.67 28.79 -9.91
N GLN A 78 27.19 28.52 -11.14
CA GLN A 78 27.94 28.07 -12.35
C GLN A 78 28.61 26.66 -12.35
N SER A 79 28.66 25.87 -13.43
CA SER A 79 28.67 26.16 -14.88
C SER A 79 28.45 24.89 -15.73
N ALA A 80 27.71 25.07 -16.84
CA ALA A 80 28.00 24.70 -18.24
C ALA A 80 28.17 23.25 -18.74
N ASP A 81 27.66 23.12 -19.99
CA ASP A 81 28.01 22.19 -21.08
C ASP A 81 27.36 20.79 -21.03
N GLY A 82 26.71 20.25 -22.07
CA GLY A 82 26.53 20.67 -23.46
C GLY A 82 26.25 19.42 -24.32
N SER A 83 25.35 19.58 -25.29
CA SER A 83 25.11 18.75 -26.48
C SER A 83 24.22 17.49 -26.43
N GLU A 84 23.42 17.45 -27.49
CA GLU A 84 22.37 16.55 -27.94
C GLU A 84 22.98 15.27 -28.58
N ASP A 85 22.29 14.12 -28.54
CA ASP A 85 21.67 13.57 -29.76
C ASP A 85 20.89 12.26 -29.53
N ILE A 86 19.87 12.15 -30.36
CA ILE A 86 18.84 11.12 -30.59
C ILE A 86 19.35 9.71 -30.98
N SER A 87 18.64 8.65 -30.55
CA SER A 87 18.14 7.60 -31.48
C SER A 87 17.26 6.58 -30.75
N ALA A 88 16.07 6.37 -31.32
CA ALA A 88 15.15 5.28 -31.03
C ALA A 88 15.71 3.91 -31.45
N GLY A 89 15.14 2.84 -30.88
CA GLY A 89 15.34 1.47 -31.38
C GLY A 89 14.83 0.41 -30.41
N ALA A 90 13.61 -0.06 -30.64
CA ALA A 90 12.95 -1.12 -29.90
C ALA A 90 13.59 -2.51 -30.12
N SER A 91 13.53 -3.36 -29.10
CA SER A 91 13.24 -4.80 -29.26
C SER A 91 12.86 -5.39 -27.90
N MET A 92 11.62 -5.88 -27.82
CA MET A 92 11.18 -6.89 -26.86
C MET A 92 12.07 -8.12 -26.98
N ASP A 93 12.50 -8.68 -25.85
CA ASP A 93 12.70 -10.11 -25.75
C ASP A 93 12.32 -10.61 -24.35
N GLU A 94 11.49 -11.65 -24.36
CA GLU A 94 11.09 -12.48 -23.22
C GLU A 94 12.30 -13.13 -22.56
N THR A 95 12.34 -13.19 -21.23
CA THR A 95 12.98 -14.29 -20.45
C THR A 95 12.72 -14.02 -18.97
N ASP A 96 12.15 -14.93 -18.18
CA ASP A 96 12.61 -16.25 -17.71
C ASP A 96 12.68 -16.13 -16.17
N TYR A 97 11.66 -16.63 -15.49
CA TYR A 97 11.58 -16.64 -14.03
C TYR A 97 12.43 -17.79 -13.49
N GLY A 98 13.75 -17.66 -13.63
CA GLY A 98 14.74 -18.54 -13.06
C GLY A 98 15.78 -17.70 -12.33
N ASP A 99 15.86 -17.88 -11.01
CA ASP A 99 16.88 -17.31 -10.11
C ASP A 99 16.62 -15.86 -9.65
N VAL A 100 15.67 -15.70 -8.72
CA VAL A 100 15.58 -14.48 -7.90
C VAL A 100 16.69 -14.54 -6.87
N VAL A 101 17.82 -13.93 -7.19
CA VAL A 101 18.80 -13.51 -6.19
C VAL A 101 18.06 -12.55 -5.25
N ILE A 102 17.84 -12.98 -4.01
CA ILE A 102 17.42 -12.09 -2.94
C ILE A 102 18.62 -11.17 -2.68
N GLU A 103 18.68 -10.06 -3.41
CA GLU A 103 19.52 -8.95 -3.01
C GLU A 103 19.00 -8.50 -1.65
N VAL A 104 19.84 -8.63 -0.62
CA VAL A 104 19.57 -8.15 0.74
C VAL A 104 19.46 -6.63 0.65
N VAL A 105 18.26 -6.14 0.37
CA VAL A 105 17.97 -4.70 0.41
C VAL A 105 18.07 -4.26 1.86
N ASP A 106 18.92 -3.26 2.11
CA ASP A 106 19.13 -2.68 3.43
C ASP A 106 17.78 -2.30 4.08
N PRO A 107 17.44 -2.81 5.29
CA PRO A 107 16.20 -2.48 5.98
C PRO A 107 16.01 -0.98 6.24
N GLY A 108 17.06 -0.16 6.13
CA GLY A 108 16.96 1.31 6.16
C GLY A 108 16.13 1.93 5.02
N VAL A 109 15.76 1.14 4.02
CA VAL A 109 14.89 1.56 2.91
C VAL A 109 13.41 1.43 3.29
N TYR A 110 13.04 0.49 4.18
CA TYR A 110 11.65 0.24 4.55
C TYR A 110 11.05 1.32 5.44
N VAL A 111 9.72 1.47 5.37
CA VAL A 111 8.96 2.31 6.31
C VAL A 111 9.20 1.79 7.73
N GLY A 112 9.38 2.71 8.70
CA GLY A 112 9.79 2.39 10.06
C GLY A 112 8.93 1.34 10.78
N ASP A 113 7.64 1.24 10.46
CA ASP A 113 6.74 0.25 11.05
C ASP A 113 7.02 -1.18 10.59
N ILE A 114 7.63 -1.36 9.41
CA ILE A 114 8.00 -2.65 8.82
C ILE A 114 9.49 -2.97 9.08
N ALA A 115 10.30 -1.98 9.45
CA ALA A 115 11.74 -2.15 9.62
C ALA A 115 12.15 -3.24 10.65
N ASN A 116 11.25 -3.62 11.56
CA ASN A 116 11.48 -4.67 12.55
C ASN A 116 10.97 -6.07 12.13
N TRP A 117 10.32 -6.18 10.97
CA TRP A 117 9.81 -7.46 10.46
C TRP A 117 10.95 -8.26 9.87
N SER A 118 10.89 -9.59 10.02
CA SER A 118 11.79 -10.49 9.33
C SER A 118 11.53 -10.50 7.82
N GLU A 119 12.54 -10.88 7.03
CA GLU A 119 12.39 -11.03 5.58
C GLU A 119 11.29 -12.03 5.20
N GLU A 120 11.12 -13.08 5.99
CA GLU A 120 10.09 -14.11 5.82
C GLU A 120 8.67 -13.53 6.01
N GLU A 121 8.47 -12.70 7.05
CA GLU A 121 7.21 -12.01 7.29
C GLU A 121 6.86 -11.04 6.16
N ILE A 122 7.86 -10.28 5.70
CA ILE A 122 7.69 -9.36 4.56
C ILE A 122 7.33 -10.15 3.30
N ALA A 123 8.05 -11.22 2.98
CA ALA A 123 7.78 -12.03 1.80
C ALA A 123 6.38 -12.68 1.84
N ALA A 124 5.96 -13.17 3.00
CA ALA A 124 4.61 -13.70 3.20
C ALA A 124 3.54 -12.61 2.99
N ALA A 125 3.75 -11.41 3.55
CA ALA A 125 2.85 -10.29 3.42
C ALA A 125 2.72 -9.78 1.98
N VAL A 126 3.82 -9.72 1.24
CA VAL A 126 3.85 -9.38 -0.19
C VAL A 126 3.11 -10.44 -1.01
N SER A 127 3.38 -11.72 -0.75
CA SER A 127 2.73 -12.84 -1.45
C SER A 127 1.20 -12.81 -1.27
N GLU A 128 0.73 -12.60 -0.04
CA GLU A 128 -0.70 -12.49 0.27
C GLU A 128 -1.37 -11.34 -0.48
N ARG A 129 -0.68 -10.21 -0.60
CA ARG A 129 -1.20 -8.97 -1.20
C ARG A 129 -1.01 -8.88 -2.72
N SER A 130 -0.21 -9.77 -3.32
CA SER A 130 0.17 -9.72 -4.74
C SER A 130 -1.02 -9.59 -5.69
N HIS A 131 -2.12 -10.30 -5.43
CA HIS A 131 -3.32 -10.30 -6.26
C HIS A 131 -3.97 -8.92 -6.41
N TYR A 132 -3.85 -8.02 -5.43
CA TYR A 132 -4.41 -6.67 -5.55
C TYR A 132 -3.71 -5.87 -6.65
N LEU A 133 -2.42 -6.12 -6.90
CA LEU A 133 -1.66 -5.41 -7.92
C LEU A 133 -2.05 -5.80 -9.34
N ASP A 134 -2.60 -7.01 -9.53
CA ASP A 134 -3.16 -7.46 -10.81
C ASP A 134 -4.49 -6.77 -11.13
N GLU A 135 -5.18 -6.24 -10.12
CA GLU A 135 -6.49 -5.60 -10.24
C GLU A 135 -6.44 -4.07 -10.29
N THR A 136 -5.25 -3.46 -10.37
CA THR A 136 -5.08 -2.01 -10.48
C THR A 136 -4.42 -1.61 -11.80
N THR A 137 -4.87 -0.51 -12.39
CA THR A 137 -4.24 0.06 -13.58
C THR A 137 -2.93 0.79 -13.29
N TYR A 138 -2.64 1.11 -12.02
CA TYR A 138 -1.48 1.94 -11.65
C TYR A 138 -0.17 1.15 -11.52
N TRP A 139 -0.25 -0.15 -11.23
CA TRP A 139 0.94 -0.96 -10.92
C TRP A 139 2.00 -0.96 -12.04
N PRO A 140 1.67 -1.13 -13.34
CA PRO A 140 2.68 -1.15 -14.40
C PRO A 140 3.51 0.14 -14.48
N ALA A 141 2.88 1.30 -14.33
CA ALA A 141 3.56 2.60 -14.36
C ALA A 141 4.47 2.78 -13.13
N VAL A 142 3.99 2.38 -11.95
CA VAL A 142 4.75 2.46 -10.71
C VAL A 142 5.92 1.46 -10.70
N GLU A 143 5.73 0.24 -11.20
CA GLU A 143 6.79 -0.76 -11.29
C GLU A 143 7.92 -0.29 -12.20
N SER A 144 7.58 0.22 -13.38
CA SER A 144 8.57 0.81 -14.28
C SER A 144 9.30 1.97 -13.62
N TYR A 145 8.58 2.80 -12.87
CA TYR A 145 9.18 3.90 -12.12
C TYR A 145 10.15 3.44 -11.01
N TRP A 146 9.84 2.34 -10.31
CA TRP A 146 10.79 1.77 -9.35
C TRP A 146 12.05 1.23 -10.02
N GLN A 147 11.92 0.61 -11.21
CA GLN A 147 13.06 0.13 -11.98
C GLN A 147 13.99 1.27 -12.40
N THR A 148 13.46 2.43 -12.81
CA THR A 148 14.32 3.59 -13.16
C THR A 148 15.09 4.14 -11.97
N ARG A 149 14.59 3.91 -10.75
CA ARG A 149 15.25 4.28 -9.49
C ARG A 149 16.18 3.19 -8.93
N GLY A 150 16.28 2.05 -9.60
CA GLY A 150 17.06 0.91 -9.14
C GLY A 150 16.49 0.24 -7.87
N VAL A 151 15.20 0.41 -7.59
CA VAL A 151 14.54 -0.25 -6.45
C VAL A 151 13.92 -1.56 -6.93
N SER A 152 14.35 -2.66 -6.32
CA SER A 152 13.97 -4.03 -6.69
C SER A 152 13.39 -4.81 -5.50
N GLY A 153 12.96 -6.06 -5.76
CA GLY A 153 12.50 -6.96 -4.71
C GLY A 153 11.29 -6.46 -3.92
N ASN A 154 11.27 -6.79 -2.62
CA ASN A 154 10.17 -6.47 -1.70
C ASN A 154 10.15 -4.99 -1.27
N ALA A 155 11.24 -4.25 -1.47
CA ALA A 155 11.33 -2.84 -1.11
C ALA A 155 10.25 -2.00 -1.79
N ARG A 156 9.91 -2.31 -3.04
CA ARG A 156 8.85 -1.64 -3.81
C ARG A 156 7.48 -1.65 -3.13
N PHE A 157 7.24 -2.60 -2.23
CA PHE A 157 5.98 -2.74 -1.47
C PHE A 157 6.08 -2.25 -0.02
N CYS A 158 7.30 -2.02 0.46
CA CYS A 158 7.60 -1.71 1.86
C CYS A 158 8.14 -0.29 2.03
N THR A 159 8.27 0.47 0.94
CA THR A 159 8.73 1.86 0.95
C THR A 159 7.66 2.80 0.44
N TYR A 160 7.84 4.07 0.79
CA TYR A 160 7.11 5.16 0.17
C TYR A 160 7.76 5.61 -1.13
N LEU A 161 6.96 6.01 -2.12
CA LEU A 161 7.44 6.57 -3.36
C LEU A 161 8.24 7.85 -3.13
N PHE A 162 7.78 8.73 -2.24
CA PHE A 162 8.43 10.02 -1.93
C PHE A 162 8.39 10.33 -0.44
N ASP A 163 9.38 11.01 0.11
CA ASP A 163 9.36 11.46 1.52
C ASP A 163 8.57 12.78 1.65
N THR A 164 7.28 12.74 1.34
CA THR A 164 6.37 13.89 1.37
C THR A 164 6.03 14.38 2.77
N THR A 165 6.40 13.62 3.81
CA THR A 165 6.21 14.00 5.21
C THR A 165 7.35 14.89 5.69
N SER A 166 8.60 14.62 5.30
CA SER A 166 9.77 15.36 5.78
C SER A 166 10.28 16.42 4.80
N LYS A 167 10.11 16.21 3.48
CA LYS A 167 10.64 17.09 2.44
C LYS A 167 9.52 17.84 1.71
N VAL A 168 9.71 19.14 1.50
CA VAL A 168 8.89 19.94 0.58
C VAL A 168 9.47 19.81 -0.83
N TYR A 169 8.62 19.52 -1.81
CA TYR A 169 8.99 19.37 -3.21
C TYR A 169 8.58 20.59 -4.05
N SER A 170 9.15 20.68 -5.24
CA SER A 170 8.88 21.67 -6.27
C SER A 170 8.45 20.99 -7.57
N ALA A 171 7.87 21.74 -8.52
CA ALA A 171 7.41 21.17 -9.79
C ALA A 171 8.54 20.46 -10.57
N SER A 172 9.77 20.96 -10.49
CA SER A 172 10.94 20.36 -11.13
C SER A 172 11.30 18.99 -10.56
N ASP A 173 10.97 18.71 -9.29
CA ASP A 173 11.20 17.38 -8.70
C ASP A 173 10.31 16.28 -9.32
N PHE A 174 9.23 16.69 -10.02
CA PHE A 174 8.29 15.79 -10.70
C PHE A 174 8.48 15.79 -12.22
N GLU A 175 9.49 16.48 -12.75
CA GLU A 175 9.81 16.43 -14.18
C GLU A 175 10.20 15.01 -14.60
N GLY A 176 9.54 14.50 -15.64
CA GLY A 176 9.74 13.13 -16.11
C GLY A 176 9.08 12.04 -15.27
N VAL A 177 8.41 12.38 -14.15
CA VAL A 177 7.61 11.41 -13.39
C VAL A 177 6.28 11.17 -14.14
N PRO A 178 5.89 9.90 -14.41
CA PRO A 178 4.63 9.60 -15.07
C PRO A 178 3.43 10.13 -14.30
N LYS A 179 2.38 10.58 -15.00
CA LYS A 179 1.16 11.10 -14.39
C LYS A 179 0.52 10.13 -13.40
N ASP A 180 0.45 8.85 -13.76
CA ASP A 180 -0.10 7.80 -12.89
C ASP A 180 0.68 7.70 -11.58
N VAL A 181 2.01 7.87 -11.62
CA VAL A 181 2.87 7.84 -10.43
C VAL A 181 2.65 9.11 -9.58
N ILE A 182 2.53 10.29 -10.21
CA ILE A 182 2.17 11.54 -9.52
C ILE A 182 0.83 11.39 -8.80
N HIS A 183 -0.16 10.80 -9.46
CA HIS A 183 -1.46 10.53 -8.89
C HIS A 183 -1.35 9.63 -7.65
N ILE A 184 -0.53 8.59 -7.72
CA ILE A 184 -0.27 7.70 -6.58
C ILE A 184 0.47 8.42 -5.45
N ILE A 185 1.48 9.24 -5.73
CA ILE A 185 2.21 10.01 -4.70
C ILE A 185 1.27 10.93 -3.94
N LYS A 186 0.33 11.58 -4.64
CA LYS A 186 -0.70 12.40 -4.01
C LYS A 186 -1.56 11.57 -3.05
N ASN A 187 -2.06 10.43 -3.51
CA ASN A 187 -2.91 9.56 -2.71
C ASN A 187 -2.13 8.82 -1.60
N GLU A 188 -0.82 8.63 -1.75
CA GLU A 188 0.05 8.02 -0.75
C GLU A 188 0.01 8.80 0.57
N MET A 189 -0.04 10.14 0.51
CA MET A 189 -0.22 10.97 1.71
C MET A 189 -1.52 10.62 2.44
N TYR A 190 -2.64 10.44 1.73
CA TYR A 190 -3.90 10.01 2.36
C TYR A 190 -3.79 8.59 2.93
N ALA A 191 -3.17 7.68 2.19
CA ALA A 191 -3.00 6.27 2.57
C ALA A 191 -2.21 6.12 3.88
N ARG A 192 -1.15 6.92 4.07
CA ARG A 192 -0.35 6.96 5.32
C ARG A 192 -1.17 7.33 6.55
N HIS A 193 -2.18 8.18 6.37
CA HIS A 193 -3.11 8.56 7.44
C HIS A 193 -4.32 7.61 7.55
N GLY A 194 -4.25 6.42 6.94
CA GLY A 194 -5.27 5.37 7.06
C GLY A 194 -6.53 5.61 6.24
N TYR A 195 -6.50 6.51 5.25
CA TYR A 195 -7.65 6.78 4.38
C TYR A 195 -8.06 5.54 3.57
N SER A 196 -9.33 5.16 3.67
CA SER A 196 -9.91 4.05 2.91
C SER A 196 -10.48 4.54 1.57
N PHE A 197 -9.82 4.18 0.46
CA PHE A 197 -10.22 4.62 -0.89
C PHE A 197 -11.55 4.01 -1.37
N ARG A 198 -12.39 4.83 -2.02
CA ARG A 198 -13.61 4.34 -2.70
C ARG A 198 -13.34 3.86 -4.13
N ASP A 199 -12.32 4.45 -4.76
CA ASP A 199 -11.87 4.03 -6.07
C ASP A 199 -11.17 2.68 -5.96
N SER A 200 -11.61 1.69 -6.73
CA SER A 200 -11.09 0.33 -6.65
C SER A 200 -9.65 0.23 -7.13
N ASN A 201 -9.22 1.02 -8.13
CA ASN A 201 -7.84 0.98 -8.61
C ASN A 201 -6.87 1.54 -7.56
N LEU A 202 -7.24 2.64 -6.90
CA LEU A 202 -6.45 3.18 -5.78
C LEU A 202 -6.45 2.23 -4.59
N MET A 203 -7.62 1.71 -4.21
CA MET A 203 -7.71 0.74 -3.12
C MET A 203 -6.82 -0.48 -3.39
N ASN A 204 -6.93 -1.08 -4.57
CA ASN A 204 -6.15 -2.25 -4.96
C ASN A 204 -4.65 -1.96 -4.99
N TYR A 205 -4.24 -0.81 -5.54
CA TYR A 205 -2.83 -0.40 -5.50
C TYR A 205 -2.29 -0.31 -4.06
N PHE A 206 -3.02 0.36 -3.16
CA PHE A 206 -2.55 0.55 -1.79
C PHE A 206 -2.65 -0.73 -0.95
N MET A 207 -3.67 -1.58 -1.17
CA MET A 207 -3.76 -2.91 -0.55
C MET A 207 -2.60 -3.82 -0.93
N GLY A 208 -1.97 -3.58 -2.09
CA GLY A 208 -0.72 -4.21 -2.50
C GLY A 208 0.51 -3.77 -1.70
N GLN A 209 0.44 -2.65 -0.97
CA GLN A 209 1.54 -2.13 -0.17
C GLN A 209 1.49 -2.69 1.25
N VAL A 210 2.64 -3.15 1.76
CA VAL A 210 2.72 -3.82 3.07
C VAL A 210 2.45 -2.85 4.22
N TRP A 211 2.81 -1.57 4.06
CA TRP A 211 2.66 -0.54 5.09
C TRP A 211 1.24 0.04 5.19
N TYR A 212 0.39 -0.21 4.20
CA TYR A 212 -0.94 0.40 4.15
C TYR A 212 -1.95 -0.38 4.99
N SER A 213 -2.66 0.36 5.84
CA SER A 213 -3.71 -0.17 6.71
C SER A 213 -4.92 0.77 6.72
N PRO A 214 -5.98 0.48 5.93
CA PRO A 214 -7.16 1.33 5.88
C PRO A 214 -7.90 1.28 7.22
N SER A 215 -8.15 2.46 7.81
CA SER A 215 -8.81 2.58 9.13
C SER A 215 -9.83 3.71 9.22
N ILE A 216 -9.76 4.71 8.33
CA ILE A 216 -10.64 5.88 8.33
C ILE A 216 -11.45 5.91 7.04
N MET A 217 -12.78 5.90 7.17
CA MET A 217 -13.67 6.02 6.02
C MET A 217 -13.62 7.44 5.44
N PRO A 218 -13.86 7.62 4.13
CA PRO A 218 -13.86 8.93 3.48
C PRO A 218 -14.74 9.99 4.16
N ALA A 219 -15.86 9.58 4.73
CA ALA A 219 -16.80 10.47 5.41
C ALA A 219 -16.26 11.02 6.75
N ASP A 220 -15.32 10.30 7.36
CA ASP A 220 -14.76 10.60 8.68
C ASP A 220 -13.33 11.17 8.59
N PHE A 221 -12.74 11.18 7.39
CA PHE A 221 -11.40 11.70 7.18
C PHE A 221 -11.38 13.23 7.25
N SER A 222 -10.39 13.77 7.97
CA SER A 222 -10.19 15.21 8.14
C SER A 222 -8.83 15.62 7.61
N GLU A 223 -8.80 16.50 6.61
CA GLU A 223 -7.57 17.06 6.03
C GLU A 223 -6.70 17.82 7.05
N LYS A 224 -7.23 18.16 8.22
CA LYS A 224 -6.44 18.73 9.34
C LYS A 224 -5.40 17.76 9.92
N THR A 225 -5.43 16.48 9.52
CA THR A 225 -4.41 15.49 9.93
C THR A 225 -3.08 15.71 9.24
N PHE A 226 -3.07 16.41 8.10
CA PHE A 226 -1.85 16.69 7.35
C PHE A 226 -0.97 17.71 8.06
N THR A 227 0.33 17.48 7.99
CA THR A 227 1.36 18.42 8.43
C THR A 227 1.48 19.60 7.47
N GLU A 228 2.11 20.70 7.89
CA GLU A 228 2.34 21.86 7.01
C GLU A 228 3.16 21.51 5.76
N THR A 229 4.11 20.57 5.89
CA THR A 229 4.91 20.05 4.78
C THR A 229 4.04 19.30 3.78
N GLU A 230 3.18 18.40 4.26
CA GLU A 230 2.25 17.63 3.42
C GLU A 230 1.23 18.54 2.74
N VAL A 231 0.71 19.58 3.42
CA VAL A 231 -0.20 20.56 2.81
C VAL A 231 0.46 21.27 1.62
N LYS A 232 1.71 21.73 1.76
CA LYS A 232 2.44 22.37 0.65
C LYS A 232 2.65 21.41 -0.52
N ASN A 233 2.98 20.15 -0.23
CA ASN A 233 3.16 19.12 -1.26
C ASN A 233 1.83 18.77 -1.94
N LEU A 234 0.72 18.71 -1.19
CA LEU A 234 -0.62 18.49 -1.73
C LEU A 234 -1.04 19.62 -2.66
N ASP A 235 -0.81 20.88 -2.28
CA ASP A 235 -1.12 22.04 -3.12
C ASP A 235 -0.35 21.99 -4.45
N LEU A 236 0.95 21.65 -4.39
CA LEU A 236 1.76 21.43 -5.58
C LEU A 236 1.21 20.28 -6.43
N LEU A 237 0.97 19.11 -5.82
CA LEU A 237 0.54 17.91 -6.52
C LEU A 237 -0.85 18.09 -7.16
N ASN A 238 -1.77 18.79 -6.50
CA ASN A 238 -3.07 19.16 -7.06
C ASN A 238 -2.94 20.07 -8.29
N SER A 239 -1.89 20.87 -8.40
CA SER A 239 -1.68 21.74 -9.56
C SER A 239 -1.15 21.00 -10.80
N ILE A 240 -0.39 19.92 -10.59
CA ILE A 240 0.27 19.14 -11.66
C ILE A 240 -0.47 17.84 -12.02
N ASP A 241 -1.25 17.27 -11.09
CA ASP A 241 -2.10 16.09 -11.29
C ASP A 241 -3.42 16.50 -11.97
N GLN A 242 -3.37 16.70 -13.29
CA GLN A 242 -4.50 17.05 -14.17
C GLN A 242 -4.83 15.94 -15.18
#